data_AF-A0A832RID9-F1
#
_entry.id   AF-A0A832RID9-F1
#
_cell.length_a   1.000
_cell.length_b   1.000
_cell.length_c   1.000
_cell.angle_alpha   90.00
_cell.angle_beta   90.00
_cell.angle_gamma   90.00
#
_symmetry.space_group_name_H-M   'P 1'
#
loop_
_entity.id
_entity.type
_entity.pdbx_description
1 polymer ?
#
loop_
_entity_poly.entity_id
_entity_poly.type
_entity_poly.pdbx_seq_one_letter_code
_entity_poly.pdbx_strand_id
1 'polypeptide(L)'
;MNKLIPIKSLDHPLASYLKDDPVRPDIPHDARVGANSTVFALQTDDKLSAIVCVKYQDNIPSNLNELMVEPEQPTVAVFYTIWSYISGAGRDMILETRKYIEETNPNIKDFVTYSPKTEMAKRFHLKNGACTYRENEDSVNYKY
;
A
#
# COMPACT_ATOMS: atom_id res chain seq x y z
N MET A 1 -1.25 -10.38 19.26
CA MET A 1 -2.30 -10.53 18.22
C MET A 1 -2.16 -9.42 17.21
N ASN A 2 -2.36 -9.71 15.92
CA ASN A 2 -2.32 -8.70 14.85
C ASN A 2 -3.67 -7.99 14.73
N LYS A 3 -3.64 -6.67 14.52
CA LYS A 3 -4.82 -5.84 14.31
C LYS A 3 -4.56 -4.84 13.18
N LEU A 4 -5.36 -4.90 12.13
CA LEU A 4 -5.32 -3.96 11.02
C LEU A 4 -6.25 -2.77 11.29
N ILE A 5 -5.75 -1.55 11.08
CA ILE A 5 -6.47 -0.31 11.37
C ILE A 5 -6.47 0.58 10.13
N PRO A 6 -7.63 0.82 9.48
CA PRO A 6 -7.73 1.81 8.42
C PRO A 6 -7.70 3.23 8.99
N ILE A 7 -6.81 4.06 8.45
CA ILE A 7 -6.67 5.47 8.76
C ILE A 7 -7.38 6.26 7.66
N LYS A 8 -8.51 6.89 8.03
CA LYS A 8 -9.39 7.62 7.10
C LYS A 8 -9.19 9.14 7.10
N SER A 9 -8.44 9.68 8.05
CA SER A 9 -8.12 11.11 8.13
C SER A 9 -6.76 11.33 8.79
N LEU A 10 -6.15 12.50 8.53
CA LEU A 10 -4.87 12.88 9.13
C LEU A 10 -4.96 13.21 10.63
N ASP A 11 -6.16 13.43 11.16
CA ASP A 11 -6.39 13.64 12.59
C ASP A 11 -6.24 12.34 13.41
N HIS A 12 -6.20 11.18 12.74
CA HIS A 12 -5.99 9.91 13.41
C HIS A 12 -4.59 9.87 14.05
N PRO A 13 -4.41 9.45 15.31
CA PRO A 13 -3.11 9.49 15.99
C PRO A 13 -1.98 8.77 15.24
N LEU A 14 -2.30 7.65 14.58
CA LEU A 14 -1.34 6.87 13.80
C LEU A 14 -0.90 7.55 12.48
N ALA A 15 -1.59 8.59 12.01
CA ALA A 15 -1.16 9.35 10.84
C ALA A 15 0.17 10.10 11.07
N SER A 16 0.51 10.37 12.33
CA SER A 16 1.80 11.00 12.70
C SER A 16 3.03 10.17 12.30
N TYR A 17 2.86 8.87 12.04
CA TYR A 17 3.91 7.96 11.57
C TYR A 17 4.13 7.99 10.06
N LEU A 18 3.30 8.72 9.30
CA LEU A 18 3.51 8.87 7.84
C LEU A 18 4.85 9.54 7.50
N LYS A 19 5.36 10.38 8.42
CA LYS A 19 6.68 11.01 8.30
C LYS A 19 7.85 10.00 8.27
N ASP A 20 7.60 8.77 8.69
CA ASP A 20 8.61 7.71 8.76
C ASP A 20 8.68 6.90 7.46
N ASP A 21 7.87 7.20 6.44
CA ASP A 21 7.85 6.49 5.14
C ASP A 21 9.23 6.55 4.44
N PRO A 22 9.96 5.43 4.35
CA PRO A 22 11.28 5.40 3.72
C PRO A 22 11.21 5.12 2.21
N VAL A 23 10.03 4.84 1.66
CA VAL A 23 9.83 4.32 0.29
C VAL A 23 9.40 5.43 -0.65
N ARG A 24 8.41 6.24 -0.25
CA ARG A 24 7.86 7.36 -1.04
C ARG A 24 7.69 8.63 -0.20
N PRO A 25 8.74 9.14 0.47
CA PRO A 25 8.64 10.35 1.30
C PRO A 25 8.27 11.61 0.50
N ASP A 26 8.40 11.55 -0.82
CA ASP A 26 8.06 12.60 -1.77
C ASP A 26 6.55 12.76 -1.99
N ILE A 27 5.73 11.74 -1.68
CA ILE A 27 4.27 11.81 -1.77
C ILE A 27 3.70 12.50 -0.51
N PRO A 28 3.05 13.67 -0.64
CA PRO A 28 2.47 14.40 0.49
C PRO A 28 1.47 13.58 1.31
N HIS A 29 1.36 13.85 2.61
CA HIS A 29 0.50 13.08 3.51
C HIS A 29 -0.99 13.24 3.22
N ASP A 30 -1.42 14.42 2.78
CA ASP A 30 -2.81 14.70 2.40
C ASP A 30 -3.27 13.89 1.19
N ALA A 31 -2.36 13.52 0.29
CA ALA A 31 -2.65 12.63 -0.83
C ALA A 31 -2.86 11.15 -0.44
N ARG A 32 -2.62 10.77 0.83
CA ARG A 32 -2.63 9.37 1.29
C ARG A 32 -3.95 8.92 1.89
N VAL A 33 -4.81 9.87 2.26
CA VAL A 33 -6.12 9.62 2.86
C VAL A 33 -7.19 10.37 2.05
N GLY A 34 -8.26 9.69 1.68
CA GLY A 34 -9.31 10.28 0.85
C GLY A 34 -10.33 9.26 0.38
N ALA A 35 -11.17 9.64 -0.59
CA ALA A 35 -12.21 8.75 -1.12
C ALA A 35 -11.61 7.49 -1.76
N ASN A 36 -10.54 7.65 -2.56
CA ASN A 36 -9.83 6.54 -3.19
C ASN A 36 -8.44 6.29 -2.60
N SER A 37 -8.17 6.75 -1.38
CA SER A 37 -6.88 6.58 -0.73
C SER A 37 -7.07 6.14 0.72
N THR A 38 -6.41 5.05 1.11
CA THR A 38 -6.44 4.59 2.50
C THR A 38 -5.05 4.22 2.97
N VAL A 39 -4.70 4.69 4.16
CA VAL A 39 -3.53 4.21 4.89
C VAL A 39 -3.99 3.12 5.84
N PHE A 40 -3.29 2.00 5.90
CA PHE A 40 -3.51 0.97 6.90
C PHE A 40 -2.31 0.89 7.83
N ALA A 41 -2.60 0.79 9.13
CA ALA A 41 -1.62 0.53 10.17
C ALA A 41 -1.85 -0.88 10.74
N LEU A 42 -0.78 -1.66 10.88
CA LEU A 42 -0.80 -2.95 11.53
C LEU A 42 -0.25 -2.76 12.93
N GLN A 43 -0.98 -3.26 13.93
CA GLN A 43 -0.49 -3.38 15.28
C GLN A 43 -0.25 -4.84 15.62
N THR A 44 0.89 -5.13 16.24
CA THR A 44 1.24 -6.43 16.81
C THR A 44 1.45 -6.22 18.30
N ASP A 45 0.63 -6.87 19.12
CA ASP A 45 0.64 -6.73 20.59
C ASP A 45 0.51 -5.25 21.01
N ASP A 46 -0.50 -4.58 20.42
CA ASP A 46 -0.87 -3.18 20.64
C ASP A 46 0.20 -2.13 20.26
N LYS A 47 1.29 -2.55 19.60
CA LYS A 47 2.34 -1.67 19.08
C LYS A 47 2.28 -1.61 17.57
N LEU A 48 2.46 -0.41 17.01
CA LEU A 48 2.58 -0.23 15.56
C LEU A 48 3.75 -1.06 15.03
N SER A 49 3.47 -1.93 14.06
CA SER A 49 4.43 -2.88 13.50
C SER A 49 4.67 -2.67 12.01
N ALA A 50 3.69 -2.16 11.26
CA ALA A 50 3.85 -1.80 9.85
C ALA A 50 2.82 -0.75 9.40
N ILE A 51 3.10 -0.09 8.29
CA ILE A 51 2.19 0.81 7.57
C ILE A 51 2.24 0.48 6.08
N VAL A 52 1.08 0.57 5.42
CA VAL A 52 0.94 0.51 3.96
C VAL A 52 0.01 1.64 3.52
N CYS A 53 0.34 2.28 2.41
CA CYS A 53 -0.58 3.21 1.75
C CYS A 53 -1.12 2.60 0.47
N VAL A 54 -2.43 2.72 0.28
CA VAL A 54 -3.19 2.15 -0.83
C VAL A 54 -3.87 3.28 -1.58
N LYS A 55 -3.72 3.29 -2.90
CA LYS A 55 -4.60 4.05 -3.79
C LYS A 55 -5.47 3.09 -4.58
N TYR A 56 -6.75 3.41 -4.69
CA TYR A 56 -7.68 2.67 -5.52
C TYR A 56 -7.75 3.34 -6.89
N GLN A 57 -7.57 2.55 -7.94
CA GLN A 57 -7.46 3.00 -9.33
C GLN A 57 -8.41 2.20 -10.24
N ASP A 58 -8.74 2.73 -11.41
CA ASP A 58 -9.49 2.00 -12.45
C ASP A 58 -8.55 1.28 -13.44
N ASN A 59 -7.24 1.54 -13.37
CA ASN A 59 -6.19 0.87 -14.13
C ASN A 59 -4.90 0.66 -13.30
N ILE A 60 -3.93 -0.10 -13.84
CA ILE A 60 -2.62 -0.30 -13.19
C ILE A 60 -1.66 0.83 -13.62
N PRO A 61 -1.28 1.74 -12.70
CA PRO A 61 -0.51 2.93 -13.06
C PRO A 61 0.92 2.56 -13.48
N SER A 62 1.40 3.26 -14.50
CA SER A 62 2.77 3.15 -15.05
C SER A 62 3.71 4.24 -14.55
N ASN A 63 3.17 5.33 -14.00
CA ASN A 63 3.92 6.49 -13.51
C ASN A 63 3.15 7.20 -12.39
N LEU A 64 3.80 8.17 -11.73
CA LEU A 64 3.23 8.91 -10.62
C LEU A 64 1.99 9.73 -11.02
N ASN A 65 1.95 10.31 -12.23
CA ASN A 65 0.79 11.10 -12.66
C ASN A 65 -0.47 10.23 -12.73
N GLU A 66 -0.36 9.03 -13.30
CA GLU A 66 -1.46 8.05 -13.32
C GLU A 66 -1.85 7.60 -11.91
N LEU A 67 -0.87 7.37 -11.02
CA LEU A 67 -1.15 7.01 -9.63
C LEU A 67 -1.94 8.10 -8.89
N MET A 68 -1.83 9.36 -9.28
CA MET A 68 -2.47 10.51 -8.62
C MET A 68 -3.83 10.87 -9.20
N VAL A 69 -4.28 10.21 -10.27
CA VAL A 69 -5.64 10.38 -10.81
C VAL A 69 -6.66 9.80 -9.83
N GLU A 70 -7.80 10.46 -9.66
CA GLU A 70 -8.91 9.96 -8.84
C GLU A 70 -9.93 9.26 -9.76
N PRO A 71 -10.12 7.94 -9.65
CA PRO A 71 -11.08 7.23 -10.48
C PRO A 71 -12.51 7.41 -9.98
N GLU A 72 -13.48 7.24 -10.89
CA GLU A 72 -14.90 7.15 -10.51
C GLU A 72 -15.28 5.75 -10.01
N GLN A 73 -14.75 4.70 -10.66
CA GLN A 73 -15.08 3.30 -10.38
C GLN A 73 -13.81 2.46 -10.24
N PRO A 74 -13.14 2.49 -9.07
CA PRO A 74 -11.90 1.76 -8.88
C PRO A 74 -12.13 0.24 -8.92
N THR A 75 -11.20 -0.46 -9.57
CA THR A 75 -11.14 -1.93 -9.65
C THR A 75 -9.77 -2.48 -9.25
N VAL A 76 -8.81 -1.62 -8.99
CA VAL A 76 -7.42 -1.96 -8.67
C VAL A 76 -7.04 -1.34 -7.33
N ALA A 77 -6.43 -2.12 -6.44
CA ALA A 77 -5.73 -1.61 -5.26
C ALA A 77 -4.23 -1.56 -5.54
N VAL A 78 -3.66 -0.36 -5.44
CA VAL A 78 -2.24 -0.08 -5.67
C VAL A 78 -1.54 0.18 -4.34
N PHE A 79 -0.72 -0.77 -3.90
CA PHE A 79 0.18 -0.62 -2.76
C PHE A 79 1.43 0.17 -3.19
N TYR A 80 1.45 1.48 -2.93
CA TYR A 80 2.51 2.36 -3.44
C TYR A 80 3.61 2.67 -2.41
N THR A 81 3.38 2.37 -1.13
CA THR A 81 4.42 2.31 -0.10
C THR A 81 4.03 1.29 0.97
N ILE A 82 5.03 0.58 1.49
CA ILE A 82 4.91 -0.34 2.63
C ILE A 82 6.22 -0.35 3.41
N TRP A 83 6.14 -0.23 4.73
CA TRP A 83 7.29 -0.38 5.62
C TRP A 83 6.89 -1.01 6.95
N SER A 84 7.87 -1.56 7.65
CA SER A 84 7.68 -2.26 8.92
C SER A 84 8.73 -1.87 9.94
N TYR A 85 8.31 -1.76 11.21
CA TYR A 85 9.17 -1.50 12.35
C TYR A 85 9.74 -2.78 12.98
N ILE A 86 9.15 -3.93 12.66
CA ILE A 86 9.61 -5.24 13.14
C ILE A 86 9.68 -6.26 12.00
N SER A 87 10.59 -7.22 12.12
CA SER A 87 10.74 -8.32 11.17
C SER A 87 9.44 -9.11 11.01
N GLY A 88 9.07 -9.42 9.77
CA GLY A 88 7.86 -10.18 9.44
C GLY A 88 6.60 -9.32 9.27
N ALA A 89 6.49 -8.17 9.94
CA ALA A 89 5.27 -7.36 9.89
C ALA A 89 4.95 -6.80 8.51
N GLY A 90 5.93 -6.59 7.63
CA GLY A 90 5.66 -6.21 6.23
C GLY A 90 4.89 -7.30 5.46
N ARG A 91 5.20 -8.58 5.70
CA ARG A 91 4.45 -9.70 5.09
C ARG A 91 3.04 -9.76 5.65
N ASP A 92 2.89 -9.67 6.96
CA ASP A 92 1.56 -9.70 7.59
C ASP A 92 0.73 -8.52 7.10
N MET A 93 1.33 -7.34 7.00
CA MET A 93 0.66 -6.13 6.52
C MET A 93 0.07 -6.30 5.12
N ILE A 94 0.84 -6.79 4.15
CA ILE A 94 0.34 -6.91 2.77
C ILE A 94 -0.78 -7.96 2.67
N LEU A 95 -0.67 -9.07 3.41
CA LEU A 95 -1.66 -10.15 3.41
C LEU A 95 -2.96 -9.73 4.10
N GLU A 96 -2.87 -9.15 5.29
CA GLU A 96 -4.03 -8.67 6.05
C GLU A 96 -4.74 -7.53 5.32
N THR A 97 -3.98 -6.61 4.70
CA THR A 97 -4.58 -5.50 3.94
C THR A 97 -5.29 -5.99 2.68
N ARG A 98 -4.69 -6.92 1.93
CA ARG A 98 -5.35 -7.55 0.78
C ARG A 98 -6.66 -8.20 1.21
N LYS A 99 -6.61 -9.07 2.21
CA LYS A 99 -7.79 -9.77 2.73
C LYS A 99 -8.89 -8.79 3.15
N TYR A 100 -8.53 -7.75 3.90
CA TYR A 100 -9.47 -6.71 4.31
C TYR A 100 -10.14 -6.03 3.11
N ILE A 101 -9.39 -5.67 2.07
CA ILE A 101 -9.93 -5.03 0.87
C ILE A 101 -10.82 -5.99 0.09
N GLU A 102 -10.43 -7.26 -0.06
CA GLU A 102 -11.26 -8.30 -0.71
C GLU A 102 -12.61 -8.47 -0.01
N GLU A 103 -12.63 -8.43 1.32
CA GLU A 103 -13.85 -8.58 2.14
C GLU A 103 -14.73 -7.32 2.14
N THR A 104 -14.12 -6.13 2.13
CA THR A 104 -14.85 -4.86 2.32
C THR A 104 -15.14 -4.10 1.03
N ASN A 105 -14.42 -4.37 -0.05
CA ASN A 105 -14.58 -3.68 -1.33
C ASN A 105 -14.56 -4.68 -2.50
N PRO A 106 -15.67 -5.42 -2.72
CA PRO A 106 -15.72 -6.52 -3.68
C PRO A 106 -15.55 -6.09 -5.15
N ASN A 107 -15.60 -4.78 -5.46
CA ASN A 107 -15.32 -4.26 -6.80
C ASN A 107 -13.82 -4.26 -7.14
N ILE A 108 -12.94 -4.29 -6.13
CA ILE A 108 -11.50 -4.40 -6.33
C ILE A 108 -11.16 -5.84 -6.74
N LYS A 109 -10.63 -6.01 -7.94
CA LYS A 109 -10.28 -7.31 -8.55
C LYS A 109 -8.78 -7.52 -8.66
N ASP A 110 -8.00 -6.44 -8.77
CA ASP A 110 -6.56 -6.51 -8.95
C ASP A 110 -5.81 -5.89 -7.78
N PHE A 111 -4.76 -6.58 -7.33
CA PHE A 111 -3.87 -6.14 -6.27
C PHE A 111 -2.47 -5.99 -6.84
N VAL A 112 -2.00 -4.76 -6.93
CA VAL A 112 -0.71 -4.44 -7.54
C VAL A 112 0.08 -3.49 -6.66
N THR A 113 1.35 -3.34 -6.98
CA THR A 113 2.26 -2.41 -6.29
C THR A 113 2.74 -1.32 -7.23
N TYR A 114 3.23 -0.22 -6.67
CA TYR A 114 4.00 0.80 -7.38
C TYR A 114 5.35 0.99 -6.70
N SER A 115 6.17 -0.05 -6.74
CA SER A 115 7.38 -0.17 -5.91
C SER A 115 8.61 0.43 -6.60
N PRO A 116 9.56 1.02 -5.86
CA PRO A 116 10.82 1.48 -6.43
C PRO A 116 11.64 0.29 -6.95
N LYS A 117 12.50 0.53 -7.96
CA LYS A 117 13.32 -0.50 -8.63
C LYS A 117 14.51 -0.95 -7.76
N THR A 118 14.23 -1.49 -6.58
CA THR A 118 15.25 -1.98 -5.64
C THR A 118 15.21 -3.50 -5.53
N GLU A 119 16.37 -4.11 -5.31
CA GLU A 119 16.46 -5.55 -5.06
C GLU A 119 15.73 -5.96 -3.77
N MET A 120 15.67 -5.06 -2.78
CA MET A 120 14.90 -5.25 -1.55
C MET A 120 13.40 -5.38 -1.85
N ALA A 121 12.82 -4.45 -2.61
CA ALA A 121 11.41 -4.50 -2.99
C ALA A 121 11.10 -5.74 -3.83
N LYS A 122 11.95 -6.04 -4.81
CA LYS A 122 11.81 -7.25 -5.65
C LYS A 122 11.76 -8.52 -4.81
N ARG A 123 12.73 -8.73 -3.93
CA ARG A 123 12.77 -9.91 -3.04
C ARG A 123 11.57 -9.96 -2.12
N PHE A 124 11.17 -8.82 -1.55
CA PHE A 124 10.03 -8.74 -0.67
C PHE A 124 8.74 -9.19 -1.39
N HIS A 125 8.43 -8.64 -2.56
CA HIS A 125 7.18 -8.95 -3.25
C HIS A 125 7.16 -10.39 -3.78
N LEU A 126 8.23 -10.85 -4.43
CA LEU A 126 8.31 -12.21 -4.97
C LEU A 126 8.22 -13.27 -3.87
N LYS A 127 8.88 -13.06 -2.71
CA LYS A 127 8.81 -13.96 -1.56
C LYS A 127 7.40 -14.06 -0.97
N ASN A 128 6.59 -13.02 -1.14
CA ASN A 128 5.23 -12.93 -0.61
C ASN A 128 4.15 -13.27 -1.65
N GLY A 129 4.51 -13.95 -2.74
CA GLY A 129 3.56 -14.53 -3.69
C GLY A 129 3.19 -13.63 -4.87
N ALA A 130 3.81 -12.45 -5.00
CA ALA A 130 3.61 -11.63 -6.18
C ALA A 130 4.46 -12.10 -7.36
N CYS A 131 4.05 -11.77 -8.58
CA CYS A 131 4.86 -11.87 -9.79
C CYS A 131 5.16 -10.47 -10.36
N THR A 132 6.23 -10.33 -11.13
CA THR A 132 6.46 -9.09 -11.89
C THR A 132 5.41 -8.98 -12.99
N TYR A 133 4.57 -7.94 -12.93
CA TYR A 133 3.60 -7.62 -13.99
C TYR A 133 4.24 -6.75 -15.07
N ARG A 134 4.87 -5.64 -14.66
CA ARG A 134 5.50 -4.68 -15.57
C ARG A 134 6.62 -3.94 -14.85
N GLU A 135 7.74 -3.71 -15.55
CA GLU A 135 8.72 -2.72 -15.16
C GLU A 135 8.43 -1.41 -15.88
N ASN A 136 8.30 -0.33 -15.12
CA ASN A 136 8.17 1.03 -15.63
C ASN A 136 9.54 1.72 -15.62
N GLU A 137 9.56 3.00 -15.99
CA GLU A 137 10.76 3.83 -15.96
C GLU A 137 11.36 3.92 -14.55
N ASP A 138 10.55 4.28 -13.55
CA ASP A 138 10.99 4.57 -12.17
C ASP A 138 10.48 3.57 -11.11
N SER A 139 9.69 2.59 -11.54
CA SER A 139 8.95 1.70 -10.66
C SER A 139 8.78 0.30 -11.25
N VAL A 140 8.35 -0.63 -10.43
CA VAL A 140 7.91 -1.96 -10.84
C VAL A 140 6.52 -2.22 -10.26
N ASN A 141 5.62 -2.69 -11.12
CA ASN A 141 4.35 -3.24 -10.70
C ASN A 141 4.52 -4.74 -10.46
N TYR A 142 4.45 -5.16 -9.20
CA TYR A 142 4.25 -6.55 -8.81
C TYR A 142 2.77 -6.82 -8.58
N LYS A 143 2.23 -7.92 -9.11
CA LYS A 143 0.83 -8.33 -8.99
C LYS A 143 0.70 -9.51 -8.04
N TYR A 144 -0.22 -9.40 -7.08
CA TYR A 144 -0.52 -10.38 -6.04
C TYR A 144 -1.74 -11.25 -6.39
#